data_AF-T0XTX5-F1
#
_entry.id   AF-T0XTX5-F1
#
_cell.length_a   1.000
_cell.length_b   1.000
_cell.length_c   1.000
_cell.angle_alpha   90.00
_cell.angle_beta   90.00
_cell.angle_gamma   90.00
#
_symmetry.space_group_name_H-M   'P 1'
#
loop_
_entity.id
_entity.type
_entity.pdbx_description
1 polymer ?
#
loop_
_entity_poly.entity_id
_entity_poly.type
_entity_poly.pdbx_seq_one_letter_code
_entity_poly.pdbx_strand_id
1 'polypeptide(L)'
;MIQGGTRLARWVPEFDYNRVLVVGVAMDGPTPNETAVYVPQPDVPFHRYTWMSYLTPPANGGSNLIAEVTVPRDSAVDINRHVKEVLGGLVAIGVLPNRASARVTRSWLNEFGYPVYSHSHHRTTSVVLASLSKRGLYSV
;
A
#
# COMPACT_ATOMS: atom_id res chain seq x y z
N MET A 1 -34.87 -13.00 18.17
CA MET A 1 -34.06 -13.62 17.10
C MET A 1 -33.97 -12.67 15.92
N ILE A 2 -32.80 -12.08 15.64
CA ILE A 2 -32.62 -11.16 14.52
C ILE A 2 -32.44 -11.99 13.23
N GLN A 3 -33.53 -12.27 12.52
CA GLN A 3 -33.51 -12.94 11.21
C GLN A 3 -33.01 -12.04 10.04
N GLY A 4 -32.16 -11.04 10.32
CA GLY A 4 -31.78 -10.00 9.35
C GLY A 4 -30.33 -10.03 8.84
N GLY A 5 -29.45 -10.86 9.43
CA GLY A 5 -27.99 -10.81 9.18
C GLY A 5 -27.54 -11.34 7.81
N THR A 6 -28.38 -12.11 7.12
CA THR A 6 -27.98 -12.90 5.93
C THR A 6 -28.02 -12.15 4.59
N ARG A 7 -28.58 -10.92 4.52
CA ARG A 7 -28.87 -10.27 3.22
C ARG A 7 -27.74 -9.37 2.67
N LEU A 8 -26.83 -8.88 3.52
CA LEU A 8 -25.73 -8.00 3.08
C LEU A 8 -24.43 -8.76 2.79
N ALA A 9 -24.13 -9.80 3.58
CA ALA A 9 -22.92 -10.63 3.40
C ALA A 9 -22.78 -11.23 1.99
N ARG A 10 -23.89 -11.47 1.30
CA ARG A 10 -23.88 -11.95 -0.10
C ARG A 10 -23.18 -11.01 -1.10
N TRP A 11 -23.05 -9.73 -0.77
CA TRP A 11 -22.39 -8.73 -1.61
C TRP A 11 -20.89 -8.66 -1.37
N VAL A 12 -20.37 -9.26 -0.29
CA VAL A 12 -18.94 -9.23 0.05
C VAL A 12 -18.06 -9.74 -1.09
N PRO A 13 -18.39 -10.84 -1.79
CA PRO A 13 -17.57 -11.33 -2.89
C PRO A 13 -17.49 -10.39 -4.10
N GLU A 14 -18.42 -9.42 -4.23
CA GLU A 14 -18.44 -8.44 -5.32
C GLU A 14 -17.48 -7.26 -5.07
N PHE A 15 -16.96 -7.13 -3.85
CA PHE A 15 -15.94 -6.15 -3.52
C PHE A 15 -14.57 -6.78 -3.66
N ASP A 16 -13.72 -6.10 -4.42
CA ASP A 16 -12.34 -6.47 -4.61
C ASP A 16 -11.42 -5.37 -4.05
N TYR A 17 -10.21 -5.76 -3.67
CA TYR A 17 -9.22 -4.87 -3.08
C TYR A 17 -7.80 -5.38 -3.34
N ASN A 18 -6.86 -4.45 -3.34
CA ASN A 18 -5.45 -4.77 -3.23
C ASN A 18 -4.98 -4.55 -1.79
N ARG A 19 -4.09 -5.43 -1.35
CA ARG A 19 -3.26 -5.21 -0.17
C ARG A 19 -2.07 -4.32 -0.55
N VAL A 20 -1.49 -3.66 0.44
CA VAL A 20 -0.29 -2.83 0.23
C VAL A 20 0.76 -3.20 1.25
N LEU A 21 1.89 -3.74 0.76
CA LEU A 21 3.08 -3.95 1.56
C LEU A 21 3.90 -2.65 1.54
N VAL A 22 4.16 -2.11 2.73
CA VAL A 22 5.01 -0.94 2.91
C VAL A 22 6.35 -1.39 3.45
N VAL A 23 7.44 -0.92 2.83
CA VAL A 23 8.81 -1.17 3.27
C VAL A 23 9.49 0.16 3.59
N GLY A 24 9.78 0.38 4.87
CA GLY A 24 10.54 1.52 5.36
C GLY A 24 12.04 1.28 5.21
N VAL A 25 12.72 2.26 4.61
CA VAL A 25 14.15 2.23 4.34
C VAL A 25 14.79 3.51 4.87
N ALA A 26 15.84 3.37 5.67
CA ALA A 26 16.68 4.48 6.11
C ALA A 26 18.07 4.38 5.45
N MET A 27 18.66 5.52 5.14
CA MET A 27 19.99 5.61 4.55
C MET A 27 20.72 6.86 5.03
N ASP A 28 22.04 6.85 4.89
CA ASP A 28 22.86 8.02 5.18
C ASP A 28 22.81 8.99 4.00
N GLY A 29 22.93 10.29 4.31
CA GLY A 29 22.93 11.35 3.32
C GLY A 29 21.62 12.15 3.29
N PRO A 30 21.67 13.31 2.60
CA PRO A 30 20.59 14.28 2.63
C PRO A 30 19.34 13.76 1.93
N THR A 31 18.19 14.31 2.34
CA THR A 31 16.92 14.03 1.65
C THR A 31 16.87 14.79 0.34
N PRO A 32 16.51 14.14 -0.79
CA PRO A 32 16.27 14.82 -2.06
C PRO A 32 15.13 15.86 -1.96
N ASN A 33 15.10 16.83 -2.90
CA ASN A 33 14.03 17.83 -2.96
C ASN A 33 12.78 17.29 -3.69
N GLU A 34 12.31 16.12 -3.27
CA GLU A 34 11.17 15.42 -3.85
C GLU A 34 10.43 14.69 -2.72
N THR A 35 9.09 14.69 -2.78
CA THR A 35 8.27 14.00 -1.76
C THR A 35 7.95 12.57 -2.19
N ALA A 36 7.09 12.41 -3.19
CA ALA A 36 6.59 11.12 -3.64
C ALA A 36 6.94 10.92 -5.11
N VAL A 37 7.50 9.76 -5.42
CA VAL A 37 7.96 9.40 -6.77
C VAL A 37 7.23 8.15 -7.22
N TYR A 38 6.62 8.24 -8.40
CA TYR A 38 5.90 7.13 -9.03
C TYR A 38 6.83 6.37 -9.97
N VAL A 39 6.72 5.03 -9.94
CA VAL A 39 7.62 4.14 -10.66
C VAL A 39 6.80 3.26 -11.60
N PRO A 40 6.75 3.60 -12.91
CA PRO A 40 5.99 2.84 -13.89
C PRO A 40 6.70 1.57 -14.40
N GLN A 41 7.98 1.38 -14.07
CA GLN A 41 8.80 0.27 -14.55
C GLN A 41 8.25 -1.08 -14.05
N PRO A 42 7.91 -2.03 -14.95
CA PRO A 42 7.28 -3.29 -14.57
C PRO A 42 8.22 -4.27 -13.86
N ASP A 43 9.54 -4.07 -13.98
CA ASP A 43 10.59 -4.84 -13.31
C ASP A 43 10.93 -4.32 -11.91
N VAL A 44 10.34 -3.20 -11.49
CA VAL A 44 10.44 -2.66 -10.14
C VAL A 44 9.20 -3.05 -9.34
N PRO A 45 9.34 -3.67 -8.15
CA PRO A 45 8.20 -4.28 -7.45
C PRO A 45 7.26 -3.27 -6.78
N PHE A 46 7.69 -2.03 -6.59
CA PHE A 46 6.92 -0.97 -5.97
C PHE A 46 6.45 0.04 -7.02
N HIS A 47 5.23 0.53 -6.86
CA HIS A 47 4.64 1.51 -7.78
C HIS A 47 4.90 2.95 -7.34
N ARG A 48 5.30 3.15 -6.08
CA ARG A 48 5.61 4.45 -5.49
C ARG A 48 6.60 4.29 -4.34
N TYR A 49 7.46 5.29 -4.17
CA TYR A 49 8.14 5.53 -2.90
C TYR A 49 8.00 6.99 -2.48
N THR A 50 8.04 7.23 -1.18
CA THR A 50 7.90 8.57 -0.59
C THR A 50 9.05 8.83 0.37
N TRP A 51 9.81 9.90 0.15
CA TRP A 51 10.80 10.42 1.08
C TRP A 51 10.11 11.01 2.30
N MET A 52 9.91 10.19 3.33
CA MET A 52 9.26 10.63 4.56
C MET A 52 10.10 11.70 5.27
N SER A 53 11.42 11.67 5.09
CA SER A 53 12.34 12.68 5.59
C SER A 53 12.20 14.04 4.89
N TYR A 54 11.50 14.13 3.75
CA TYR A 54 11.20 15.43 3.13
C TYR A 54 10.08 16.14 3.89
N LEU A 55 9.08 15.36 4.34
CA LEU A 55 7.96 15.84 5.14
C LEU A 55 8.37 16.16 6.58
N THR A 56 9.32 15.39 7.12
CA THR A 56 9.81 15.57 8.49
C THR A 56 11.31 15.26 8.51
N PRO A 57 12.17 16.27 8.29
CA PRO A 57 13.61 16.09 8.25
C PRO A 57 14.17 15.51 9.55
N PRO A 58 15.00 14.45 9.49
CA PRO A 58 15.58 13.86 10.68
C PRO A 58 16.76 14.71 11.19
N ALA A 59 16.89 14.80 12.51
CA ALA A 59 17.93 15.59 13.15
C ALA A 59 19.37 15.09 12.93
N ASN A 60 19.54 13.83 12.50
CA ASN A 60 20.85 13.18 12.35
C ASN A 60 21.46 13.32 10.95
N GLY A 61 20.85 14.10 10.05
CA GLY A 61 21.35 14.31 8.68
C GLY A 61 21.22 13.10 7.74
N GLY A 62 20.52 12.04 8.17
CA GLY A 62 20.15 10.92 7.30
C GLY A 62 18.88 11.21 6.49
N SER A 63 18.42 10.21 5.75
CA SER A 63 17.15 10.26 5.04
C SER A 63 16.41 8.93 5.17
N ASN A 64 15.10 8.97 4.95
CA ASN A 64 14.29 7.78 4.92
C ASN A 64 13.17 7.88 3.89
N LEU A 65 12.75 6.72 3.43
CA LEU A 65 11.62 6.58 2.53
C LEU A 65 10.77 5.38 2.93
N ILE A 66 9.55 5.37 2.43
CA ILE A 66 8.70 4.17 2.36
C ILE A 66 8.50 3.81 0.89
N ALA A 67 8.63 2.53 0.55
CA ALA A 67 8.27 1.99 -0.75
C ALA A 67 6.99 1.17 -0.63
N GLU A 68 6.07 1.33 -1.57
CA GLU A 68 4.73 0.72 -1.56
C GLU A 68 4.60 -0.30 -2.68
N VAL A 69 4.38 -1.56 -2.30
CA VAL A 69 4.17 -2.68 -3.20
C VAL A 69 2.69 -3.05 -3.17
N THR A 70 2.05 -3.00 -4.33
CA THR A 70 0.65 -3.43 -4.48
C THR A 70 0.62 -4.94 -4.62
N VAL A 71 -0.20 -5.60 -3.80
CA VAL A 71 -0.35 -7.05 -3.80
C VAL A 71 -1.83 -7.39 -3.99
N PRO A 72 -2.22 -8.21 -4.98
CA PRO A 72 -3.59 -8.69 -5.11
C PRO A 72 -4.07 -9.41 -3.85
N ARG A 73 -5.36 -9.30 -3.50
CA ARG A 73 -5.95 -9.89 -2.28
C ARG A 73 -5.56 -11.35 -2.03
N ASP A 74 -5.59 -12.18 -3.07
CA ASP A 74 -5.46 -13.63 -2.92
C ASP A 74 -4.03 -14.14 -3.19
N SER A 75 -3.07 -13.25 -3.42
CA SER A 75 -1.66 -13.64 -3.64
C SER A 75 -0.99 -14.13 -2.34
N ALA A 76 0.04 -14.96 -2.43
CA ALA A 76 0.89 -15.22 -1.27
C ALA A 76 1.84 -14.02 -1.04
N VAL A 77 2.06 -13.65 0.22
CA VAL A 77 3.00 -12.57 0.60
C VAL A 77 4.16 -13.15 1.37
N ASP A 78 5.35 -13.09 0.77
CA ASP A 78 6.62 -13.26 1.48
C ASP A 78 7.25 -11.88 1.68
N ILE A 79 7.10 -11.35 2.89
CA ILE A 79 7.60 -10.02 3.25
C ILE A 79 9.13 -9.94 3.06
N ASN A 80 9.87 -10.99 3.43
CA ASN A 80 11.32 -10.99 3.35
C ASN A 80 11.80 -11.00 1.90
N ARG A 81 11.11 -11.75 1.03
CA ARG A 81 11.38 -11.72 -0.42
C ARG A 81 11.13 -10.33 -0.97
N HIS A 82 9.97 -9.74 -0.69
CA HIS A 82 9.63 -8.41 -1.19
C HIS A 82 10.55 -7.30 -0.67
N VAL A 83 11.01 -7.38 0.58
CA VAL A 83 12.03 -6.45 1.09
C VAL A 83 13.31 -6.50 0.24
N LYS A 84 13.79 -7.69 -0.12
CA LYS A 84 14.97 -7.85 -0.99
C LYS A 84 14.72 -7.32 -2.39
N GLU A 85 13.53 -7.54 -2.93
CA GLU A 85 13.11 -7.03 -4.25
C GLU A 85 13.04 -5.50 -4.22
N VAL A 86 12.45 -4.89 -3.19
CA VAL A 86 12.39 -3.43 -3.00
C VAL A 86 13.78 -2.82 -2.95
N LEU A 87 14.69 -3.37 -2.13
CA LEU A 87 16.08 -2.88 -2.09
C LEU A 87 16.77 -3.05 -3.45
N GLY A 88 16.48 -4.14 -4.17
CA GLY A 88 16.96 -4.33 -5.54
C GLY A 88 16.43 -3.27 -6.51
N GLY A 89 15.13 -3.00 -6.47
CA GLY A 89 14.47 -2.00 -7.31
C GLY A 89 14.99 -0.59 -7.05
N LEU A 90 15.15 -0.21 -5.78
CA LEU A 90 15.72 1.09 -5.39
C LEU A 90 17.16 1.26 -5.90
N VAL A 91 17.96 0.18 -5.93
CA VAL A 91 19.29 0.20 -6.56
C VAL A 91 19.19 0.32 -8.08
N ALA A 92 18.29 -0.45 -8.71
CA ALA A 92 18.13 -0.47 -10.16
C ALA A 92 17.73 0.89 -10.74
N ILE A 93 16.91 1.66 -10.01
CA ILE A 93 16.48 3.01 -10.42
C ILE A 93 17.40 4.13 -9.89
N GLY A 94 18.52 3.80 -9.24
CA GLY A 94 19.52 4.76 -8.79
C GLY A 94 19.16 5.55 -7.52
N VAL A 95 18.13 5.15 -6.78
CA VAL A 95 17.81 5.74 -5.47
C VAL A 95 18.82 5.32 -4.41
N LEU A 96 19.29 4.07 -4.48
CA LEU A 96 20.36 3.55 -3.63
C LEU A 96 21.60 3.24 -4.49
N PRO A 97 22.82 3.58 -4.03
CA PRO A 97 24.03 3.17 -4.72
C PRO A 97 24.24 1.64 -4.68
N ASN A 98 23.90 1.00 -3.55
CA ASN A 98 23.90 -0.45 -3.40
C ASN A 98 23.01 -0.85 -2.21
N ARG A 99 22.77 -2.15 -2.02
CA ARG A 99 21.89 -2.62 -0.94
C ARG A 99 22.45 -2.36 0.47
N ALA A 100 23.77 -2.29 0.63
CA ALA A 100 24.42 -2.11 1.93
C ALA A 100 24.38 -0.65 2.42
N SER A 101 24.09 0.32 1.54
CA SER A 101 23.89 1.72 1.93
C SER A 101 22.53 1.99 2.58
N ALA A 102 21.70 0.96 2.75
CA ALA A 102 20.35 1.06 3.28
C ALA A 102 20.13 0.09 4.44
N ARG A 103 19.29 0.53 5.37
CA ARG A 103 18.79 -0.27 6.48
C ARG A 103 17.27 -0.29 6.42
N VAL A 104 16.71 -1.49 6.34
CA VAL A 104 15.27 -1.68 6.46
C VAL A 104 14.87 -1.43 7.91
N THR A 105 13.97 -0.47 8.13
CA THR A 105 13.53 -0.08 9.47
C THR A 105 12.30 -0.86 9.90
N ARG A 106 11.35 -1.04 8.99
CA ARG A 106 10.11 -1.77 9.21
C ARG A 106 9.51 -2.23 7.89
N SER A 107 8.76 -3.32 7.92
CA SER A 107 7.84 -3.70 6.86
C SER A 107 6.51 -4.12 7.46
N TRP A 108 5.41 -3.79 6.79
CA TRP A 108 4.07 -4.18 7.22
C TRP A 108 3.11 -4.27 6.04
N LEU A 109 2.19 -5.23 6.12
CA LEU A 109 1.14 -5.44 5.12
C LEU A 109 -0.16 -4.82 5.61
N ASN A 110 -0.76 -3.98 4.78
CA ASN A 110 -2.11 -3.47 5.00
C ASN A 110 -3.06 -4.34 4.19
N GLU A 111 -3.98 -5.02 4.87
CA GLU A 111 -4.94 -5.93 4.22
C GLU A 111 -5.86 -5.16 3.26
N PHE A 112 -6.57 -4.14 3.75
CA PHE A 112 -7.45 -3.33 2.90
C PHE A 112 -6.72 -2.06 2.45
N GLY A 113 -5.78 -2.20 1.52
CA GLY A 113 -4.95 -1.10 1.02
C GLY A 113 -5.69 -0.20 0.03
N TYR A 114 -6.21 -0.77 -1.05
CA TYR A 114 -6.96 -0.04 -2.07
C TYR A 114 -8.22 -0.80 -2.48
N PRO A 115 -9.41 -0.16 -2.48
CA PRO A 115 -10.57 -0.74 -3.15
C PRO A 115 -10.31 -0.82 -4.65
N VAL A 116 -10.69 -1.94 -5.27
CA VAL A 116 -10.63 -2.13 -6.72
C VAL A 116 -11.98 -1.73 -7.31
N TYR A 117 -11.97 -0.70 -8.15
CA TYR A 117 -13.16 -0.21 -8.84
C TYR A 117 -13.48 -1.10 -10.05
N SER A 118 -14.09 -2.25 -9.80
CA SER A 118 -14.62 -3.13 -10.84
C SER A 118 -15.83 -2.52 -11.56
N HIS A 119 -16.22 -3.07 -12.70
CA HIS A 119 -17.43 -2.65 -13.42
C HIS A 119 -18.71 -2.76 -12.58
N SER A 120 -18.79 -3.73 -11.66
CA SER A 120 -19.94 -3.91 -10.77
C SER A 120 -19.87 -3.05 -9.50
N HIS A 121 -18.70 -2.49 -9.16
CA HIS A 121 -18.43 -1.79 -7.91
C HIS A 121 -19.50 -0.73 -7.59
N HIS A 122 -19.78 0.18 -8.52
CA HIS A 122 -20.77 1.25 -8.30
C HIS A 122 -22.15 0.69 -7.93
N ARG A 123 -22.66 -0.28 -8.71
CA ARG A 123 -23.97 -0.90 -8.46
C ARG A 123 -24.00 -1.59 -7.10
N THR A 124 -22.97 -2.36 -6.77
CA THR A 124 -22.87 -3.09 -5.51
C THR A 124 -22.85 -2.12 -4.33
N THR A 125 -21.99 -1.09 -4.38
CA THR A 125 -21.89 -0.06 -3.35
C THR A 125 -23.22 0.67 -3.14
N SER A 126 -23.91 1.08 -4.20
CA SER A 126 -25.22 1.75 -4.08
C SER A 126 -26.25 0.89 -3.36
N VAL A 127 -26.34 -0.41 -3.68
CA VAL A 127 -27.29 -1.33 -3.05
C VAL A 127 -26.95 -1.53 -1.57
N VAL A 128 -25.66 -1.70 -1.24
CA VAL A 128 -25.21 -1.91 0.13
C VAL A 128 -25.44 -0.66 0.98
N LEU A 129 -25.02 0.52 0.51
CA LEU A 129 -25.21 1.79 1.22
C LEU A 129 -26.69 2.11 1.45
N ALA A 130 -27.56 1.90 0.45
CA ALA A 130 -29.00 2.12 0.61
C ALA A 130 -29.61 1.18 1.66
N SER A 131 -29.12 -0.06 1.74
CA SER A 131 -29.56 -1.04 2.74
C SER A 131 -29.04 -0.69 4.15
N LEU A 132 -27.82 -0.17 4.27
CA LEU A 132 -27.27 0.33 5.55
C LEU A 132 -28.05 1.56 6.05
N SER A 133 -28.27 2.54 5.18
CA SER A 133 -29.00 3.78 5.52
C SER A 133 -30.42 3.50 6.02
N LYS A 134 -31.14 2.55 5.41
CA LYS A 134 -32.47 2.10 5.89
C LYS A 134 -32.47 1.54 7.33
N ARG A 135 -31.30 1.20 7.87
CA ARG A 135 -31.09 0.72 9.24
C ARG A 135 -30.48 1.78 10.15
N GLY A 136 -30.36 3.02 9.69
CA GLY A 136 -29.69 4.10 10.41
C GLY A 136 -28.16 3.96 10.46
N LEU A 137 -27.57 3.10 9.63
CA LEU A 137 -26.11 2.91 9.54
C LEU A 137 -25.56 3.71 8.36
N TYR A 138 -24.53 4.51 8.62
CA TYR A 138 -23.89 5.36 7.62
C TYR A 138 -22.41 4.95 7.48
N SER A 139 -22.02 4.59 6.27
CA SER A 139 -20.62 4.39 5.89
C SER A 139 -20.21 5.61 5.08
N VAL A 140 -19.31 6.42 5.63
CA VAL A 140 -18.78 7.65 5.02
C VAL A 140 -17.41 7.42 4.40
#